data_AF-A0A7C2M4M0-F1
#
_entry.id   AF-A0A7C2M4M0-F1
#
_cell.length_a   1.000
_cell.length_b   1.000
_cell.length_c   1.000
_cell.angle_alpha   90.00
_cell.angle_beta   90.00
_cell.angle_gamma   90.00
#
_symmetry.space_group_name_H-M   'P 1'
#
loop_
_entity.id
_entity.type
_entity.pdbx_description
1 polymer ?
#
loop_
_entity_poly.entity_id
_entity_poly.type
_entity_poly.pdbx_seq_one_letter_code
_entity_poly.pdbx_strand_id
1 'polypeptide(L)'
;MITAEEKIERLAPCAELIPGVVVIHEFVNNSEFKTVFMSSKGLDQLGVSLSELSEMGSKYHERFFNNEDMEGFMMKLEKLLKERDPNETFTFFQQVKFKDRDEWVWHIGSIRIFHQDEEGYPTHLIT
;
A
#
# COMPACT_ATOMS: atom_id res chain seq x y z
N MET A 1 23.35 2.38 -3.13
CA MET A 1 22.17 2.19 -2.26
C MET A 1 21.45 0.93 -2.72
N ILE A 2 20.71 0.25 -1.84
CA ILE A 2 19.81 -0.84 -2.26
C ILE A 2 18.67 -0.21 -3.05
N THR A 3 18.27 -0.77 -4.19
CA THR A 3 17.13 -0.24 -4.95
C THR A 3 15.80 -0.64 -4.30
N ALA A 4 14.70 -0.02 -4.72
CA ALA A 4 13.37 -0.41 -4.28
C ALA A 4 13.08 -1.87 -4.64
N GLU A 5 13.40 -2.28 -5.87
CA GLU A 5 13.21 -3.64 -6.39
C GLU A 5 13.99 -4.66 -5.56
N GLU A 6 15.28 -4.41 -5.30
CA GLU A 6 16.11 -5.29 -4.46
C GLU A 6 15.55 -5.41 -3.03
N LYS A 7 14.95 -4.33 -2.51
CA LYS A 7 14.33 -4.34 -1.18
C LYS A 7 13.02 -5.14 -1.18
N ILE A 8 12.22 -5.04 -2.25
CA ILE A 8 11.00 -5.85 -2.45
C ILE A 8 11.35 -7.32 -2.52
N GLU A 9 12.35 -7.69 -3.35
CA GLU A 9 12.79 -9.08 -3.50
C GLU A 9 13.21 -9.72 -2.17
N ARG A 10 13.91 -8.97 -1.32
CA ARG A 10 14.32 -9.43 0.02
C ARG A 10 13.16 -9.54 1.00
N LEU A 11 12.15 -8.68 0.88
CA LEU A 11 10.99 -8.66 1.77
C LEU A 11 9.95 -9.72 1.39
N ALA A 12 9.76 -9.99 0.11
CA ALA A 12 8.65 -10.79 -0.40
C ALA A 12 8.49 -12.15 0.31
N PRO A 13 9.56 -12.95 0.55
CA PRO A 13 9.41 -14.21 1.29
C PRO A 13 8.88 -14.02 2.72
N CYS A 14 9.27 -12.94 3.40
CA CYS A 14 8.80 -12.62 4.74
C CYS A 14 7.35 -12.12 4.73
N ALA A 15 6.97 -11.34 3.72
CA ALA A 15 5.60 -10.83 3.56
C ALA A 15 4.58 -11.98 3.46
N GLU A 16 4.94 -13.08 2.80
CA GLU A 16 4.08 -14.28 2.69
C GLU A 16 3.85 -15.01 4.02
N LEU A 17 4.69 -14.76 5.04
CA LEU A 17 4.56 -15.38 6.37
C LEU A 17 3.70 -14.55 7.33
N ILE A 18 3.38 -13.30 6.98
CA ILE A 18 2.62 -12.41 7.85
C ILE A 18 1.14 -12.79 7.79
N PRO A 19 0.43 -12.91 8.93
CA PRO A 19 -1.00 -13.24 8.96
C PRO A 19 -1.89 -12.04 8.54
N GLY A 20 -1.43 -11.24 7.59
CA GLY A 20 -2.04 -10.02 7.04
C GLY A 20 -1.76 -9.91 5.55
N VAL A 21 -2.11 -8.77 4.96
CA VAL A 21 -1.74 -8.46 3.57
C VAL A 21 -0.67 -7.41 3.62
N VAL A 22 0.41 -7.62 2.87
CA VAL A 22 1.46 -6.61 2.67
C VAL A 22 1.30 -6.03 1.28
N VAL A 23 1.31 -4.71 1.16
CA VAL A 23 1.23 -3.99 -0.12
C VAL A 23 2.36 -2.98 -0.21
N ILE A 24 2.98 -2.85 -1.38
CA ILE A 24 3.95 -1.80 -1.65
C ILE A 24 3.44 -0.94 -2.80
N HIS A 25 3.37 0.35 -2.55
CA HIS A 25 2.98 1.35 -3.54
C HIS A 25 4.20 2.18 -3.94
N GLU A 26 4.33 2.41 -5.24
CA GLU A 26 5.26 3.37 -5.84
C GLU A 26 4.52 4.69 -6.10
N PHE A 27 5.19 5.82 -5.85
CA PHE A 27 4.70 7.13 -6.26
C PHE A 27 4.95 7.36 -7.75
N VAL A 28 3.88 7.58 -8.52
CA VAL A 28 3.96 7.92 -9.94
C VAL A 28 3.48 9.35 -10.14
N ASN A 29 4.29 10.16 -10.83
CA ASN A 29 3.94 11.55 -11.22
C ASN A 29 3.44 12.45 -10.07
N ASN A 30 3.98 12.28 -8.85
CA ASN A 30 3.70 13.11 -7.66
C ASN A 30 2.25 13.15 -7.14
N SER A 31 1.33 12.35 -7.68
CA SER A 31 -0.07 12.32 -7.21
C SER A 31 -0.78 10.98 -7.36
N GLU A 32 -0.15 9.98 -7.96
CA GLU A 32 -0.72 8.66 -8.15
C GLU A 32 0.10 7.59 -7.44
N PHE A 33 -0.58 6.52 -7.03
CA PHE A 33 0.02 5.35 -6.42
C PHE A 33 -0.14 4.16 -7.37
N LYS A 34 0.97 3.45 -7.58
CA LYS A 34 0.98 2.20 -8.34
C LYS A 34 1.33 1.06 -7.42
N THR A 35 0.51 0.01 -7.39
CA THR A 35 0.81 -1.21 -6.63
C THR A 35 1.90 -1.99 -7.35
N VAL A 36 3.10 -2.04 -6.76
CA VAL A 36 4.27 -2.75 -7.31
C VAL A 36 4.52 -4.10 -6.66
N PHE A 37 3.90 -4.34 -5.49
CA PHE A 37 3.90 -5.63 -4.83
C PHE A 37 2.64 -5.79 -3.97
N MET A 38 2.13 -7.01 -3.89
CA MET A 38 1.14 -7.43 -2.91
C MET A 38 1.39 -8.90 -2.56
N SER A 39 1.34 -9.23 -1.27
CA SER A 39 1.43 -10.63 -0.82
C SER A 39 0.30 -11.47 -1.43
N SER A 40 0.54 -12.77 -1.67
CA SER A 40 -0.43 -13.68 -2.30
C SER A 40 -1.82 -13.63 -1.67
N LYS A 41 -1.89 -13.57 -0.34
CA LYS A 41 -3.14 -13.46 0.42
C LYS A 41 -4.02 -12.30 -0.03
N GLY A 42 -3.43 -11.13 -0.33
CA GLY A 42 -4.18 -9.97 -0.80
C GLY A 42 -4.72 -10.17 -2.21
N LEU A 43 -3.87 -10.68 -3.10
CA LEU A 43 -4.24 -11.00 -4.49
C LEU A 43 -5.39 -12.01 -4.53
N ASP A 44 -5.32 -13.06 -3.72
CA ASP A 44 -6.35 -14.09 -3.63
C ASP A 44 -7.69 -13.56 -3.09
N GLN A 45 -7.64 -12.72 -2.05
CA GLN A 45 -8.80 -12.06 -1.45
C GLN A 45 -9.53 -11.13 -2.43
N LEU A 46 -8.76 -10.42 -3.25
CA LEU A 46 -9.28 -9.51 -4.26
C LEU A 46 -9.65 -10.22 -5.57
N GLY A 47 -9.07 -11.40 -5.83
CA GLY A 47 -9.28 -12.19 -7.04
C GLY A 47 -8.67 -11.57 -8.29
N VAL A 48 -7.50 -10.96 -8.15
CA VAL A 48 -6.79 -10.26 -9.23
C VAL A 48 -5.30 -10.62 -9.21
N SER A 49 -4.64 -10.48 -10.35
CA SER A 49 -3.20 -10.57 -10.47
C SER A 49 -2.52 -9.23 -10.15
N LEU A 50 -1.22 -9.29 -9.83
CA LEU A 50 -0.42 -8.07 -9.62
C LEU A 50 -0.36 -7.20 -10.89
N SER A 51 -0.33 -7.80 -12.08
CA SER A 51 -0.33 -7.06 -13.35
C SER A 51 -1.60 -6.24 -13.50
N GLU A 52 -2.76 -6.86 -13.25
CA GLU A 52 -4.06 -6.17 -13.31
C GLU A 52 -4.12 -5.03 -12.29
N LEU A 53 -3.62 -5.23 -11.06
CA LEU A 53 -3.55 -4.17 -10.04
C LEU A 53 -2.64 -3.01 -10.46
N SER A 54 -1.47 -3.32 -10.99
CA SER A 54 -0.51 -2.33 -11.47
C SER A 54 -1.09 -1.47 -12.61
N GLU A 55 -1.92 -2.05 -13.48
CA GLU A 55 -2.57 -1.36 -14.60
C GLU A 55 -3.83 -0.57 -14.18
N MET A 56 -4.46 -0.92 -13.05
CA MET A 56 -5.67 -0.25 -12.57
C MET A 56 -5.44 1.20 -12.13
N GLY A 57 -4.24 1.54 -11.67
CA GLY A 57 -3.93 2.87 -11.12
C GLY A 57 -4.93 3.27 -10.02
N SER A 58 -5.45 4.49 -10.09
CA SER A 58 -6.41 5.02 -9.11
C SER A 58 -7.73 4.24 -8.99
N LYS A 59 -8.15 3.51 -10.05
CA LYS A 59 -9.38 2.70 -10.04
C LYS A 59 -9.32 1.52 -9.06
N TYR A 60 -8.12 1.13 -8.63
CA TYR A 60 -7.92 0.15 -7.59
C TYR A 60 -8.58 0.60 -6.28
N HIS A 61 -8.29 1.82 -5.85
CA HIS A 61 -8.79 2.34 -4.58
C HIS A 61 -10.32 2.49 -4.60
N GLU A 62 -10.84 3.06 -5.70
CA GLU A 62 -12.29 3.28 -5.88
C GLU A 62 -13.11 1.99 -5.88
N ARG A 63 -12.53 0.89 -6.36
CA ARG A 63 -13.23 -0.39 -6.50
C ARG A 63 -13.30 -1.19 -5.20
N PHE A 64 -12.25 -1.15 -4.39
CA PHE A 64 -12.08 -2.08 -3.28
C PHE A 64 -12.20 -1.45 -1.90
N PHE A 65 -12.17 -0.12 -1.78
CA PHE A 65 -12.15 0.58 -0.49
C PHE A 65 -13.35 1.52 -0.34
N ASN A 66 -13.91 1.57 0.87
CA ASN A 66 -14.88 2.60 1.23
C ASN A 66 -14.15 3.89 1.61
N ASN A 67 -14.54 5.01 1.00
CA ASN A 67 -13.85 6.29 1.14
C ASN A 67 -14.34 7.15 2.33
N GLU A 68 -15.19 6.62 3.21
CA GLU A 68 -15.85 7.40 4.27
C GLU A 68 -14.88 8.09 5.27
N ASP A 69 -13.66 7.58 5.47
CA ASP A 69 -12.66 8.17 6.39
C ASP A 69 -11.36 8.60 5.68
N MET A 70 -11.47 8.98 4.40
CA MET A 70 -10.30 9.35 3.58
C MET A 70 -9.60 10.63 4.04
N GLU A 71 -10.32 11.58 4.63
CA GLU A 71 -9.75 12.87 5.05
C GLU A 71 -8.69 12.67 6.15
N GLY A 72 -9.02 11.90 7.20
CA GLY A 72 -8.08 11.61 8.29
C GLY A 72 -6.89 10.79 7.84
N PHE A 73 -7.09 9.87 6.90
CA PHE A 73 -6.01 9.11 6.25
C PHE A 73 -5.05 10.03 5.49
N MET A 74 -5.58 10.89 4.61
CA MET A 74 -4.76 11.78 3.77
C MET A 74 -3.94 12.76 4.61
N MET A 75 -4.51 13.31 5.69
CA MET A 75 -3.76 14.19 6.61
C MET A 75 -2.55 13.48 7.24
N LYS A 76 -2.70 12.23 7.68
CA LYS A 76 -1.60 11.44 8.26
C LYS A 76 -0.55 11.10 7.21
N LEU A 77 -1.00 10.77 6.00
CA LEU A 77 -0.13 10.48 4.88
C LEU A 77 0.69 11.70 4.46
N GLU A 78 0.06 12.86 4.28
CA GLU A 78 0.75 14.11 3.99
C GLU A 78 1.79 14.46 5.06
N LYS A 79 1.45 14.28 6.33
CA LYS A 79 2.40 14.47 7.44
C LYS A 79 3.62 13.55 7.30
N LEU A 80 3.40 12.25 7.10
CA LEU A 80 4.49 11.27 6.92
C LEU A 80 5.41 11.66 5.76
N LEU A 81 4.84 12.04 4.61
CA LEU A 81 5.60 12.40 3.41
C LEU A 81 6.35 13.72 3.56
N LYS A 82 5.80 14.66 4.33
CA LYS A 82 6.45 15.93 4.63
C LYS A 82 7.64 15.75 5.59
N GLU A 83 7.49 14.92 6.62
CA GLU A 83 8.52 14.68 7.64
C GLU A 83 9.66 13.79 7.12
N ARG A 84 9.37 12.89 6.17
CA ARG A 84 10.34 12.00 5.50
C ARG A 84 11.11 11.09 6.46
N ASP A 85 10.59 10.84 7.66
CA ASP A 85 11.19 9.88 8.59
C ASP A 85 10.75 8.46 8.23
N PRO A 86 11.66 7.59 7.75
CA PRO A 86 11.30 6.21 7.40
C PRO A 86 10.99 5.33 8.61
N ASN A 87 11.24 5.81 9.83
CA ASN A 87 10.91 5.09 11.05
C ASN A 87 9.48 5.36 11.54
N GLU A 88 8.89 6.48 11.13
CA GLU A 88 7.52 6.83 11.50
C GLU A 88 6.52 5.89 10.81
N THR A 89 5.47 5.55 11.55
CA THR A 89 4.39 4.68 11.12
C THR A 89 3.08 5.24 11.64
N PHE A 90 2.02 5.22 10.84
CA PHE A 90 0.67 5.51 11.33
C PHE A 90 -0.28 4.39 10.99
N THR A 91 -1.30 4.23 11.84
CA THR A 91 -2.37 3.26 11.64
C THR A 91 -3.69 3.94 11.29
N PHE A 92 -4.54 3.18 10.62
CA PHE A 92 -5.86 3.59 10.19
C PHE A 92 -6.76 2.37 10.09
N PHE A 93 -8.07 2.62 10.09
CA PHE A 93 -9.06 1.61 9.77
C PHE A 93 -9.58 1.86 8.36
N GLN A 94 -9.81 0.79 7.62
CA GLN A 94 -10.39 0.84 6.29
C GLN A 94 -11.38 -0.29 6.12
N GLN A 95 -12.37 -0.07 5.27
CA GLN A 95 -13.29 -1.10 4.87
C GLN A 95 -12.93 -1.59 3.48
N VAL A 96 -12.80 -2.91 3.33
CA VAL A 96 -12.47 -3.57 2.07
C VAL A 96 -13.64 -4.42 1.62
N LYS A 97 -13.98 -4.36 0.33
CA LYS A 97 -14.96 -5.25 -0.29
C LYS A 97 -14.26 -6.39 -1.02
N PHE A 98 -14.51 -7.62 -0.57
CA PHE A 98 -13.93 -8.82 -1.18
C PHE A 98 -14.79 -9.36 -2.32
N LYS A 99 -14.16 -10.10 -3.25
CA LYS A 99 -14.85 -10.66 -4.42
C LYS A 99 -16.00 -11.60 -4.04
N ASP A 100 -15.86 -12.32 -2.92
CA ASP A 100 -16.79 -13.36 -2.47
C ASP A 100 -17.70 -12.89 -1.32
N ARG A 101 -17.73 -11.58 -1.02
CA ARG A 101 -18.55 -11.02 0.06
C ARG A 101 -19.28 -9.77 -0.37
N ASP A 102 -20.56 -9.71 -0.07
CA ASP A 102 -21.38 -8.51 -0.31
C ASP A 102 -21.13 -7.41 0.73
N GLU A 103 -20.66 -7.79 1.92
CA GLU A 103 -20.41 -6.90 3.04
C GLU A 103 -19.00 -6.28 3.00
N TRP A 104 -18.92 -5.04 3.47
CA TRP A 104 -17.67 -4.35 3.77
C TRP A 104 -17.05 -4.91 5.04
N VAL A 105 -15.77 -5.28 4.98
CA VAL A 105 -15.04 -5.83 6.12
C VAL A 105 -14.03 -4.81 6.64
N TRP A 106 -14.02 -4.58 7.96
CA TRP A 106 -13.05 -3.71 8.60
C TRP A 106 -11.66 -4.36 8.69
N HIS A 107 -10.66 -3.61 8.26
CA HIS A 107 -9.24 -3.93 8.41
C HIS A 107 -8.53 -2.81 9.14
N ILE A 108 -7.53 -3.17 9.95
CA ILE A 108 -6.52 -2.23 10.41
C ILE A 108 -5.35 -2.28 9.43
N GLY A 109 -4.90 -1.10 8.99
CA GLY A 109 -3.72 -0.91 8.16
C GLY A 109 -2.67 -0.10 8.91
N SER A 110 -1.41 -0.24 8.47
CA SER A 110 -0.29 0.49 9.04
C SER A 110 0.66 0.91 7.93
N ILE A 111 0.85 2.21 7.71
CA ILE A 111 1.70 2.72 6.62
C ILE A 111 3.03 3.23 7.16
N ARG A 112 4.09 2.94 6.40
CA ARG A 112 5.45 3.45 6.58
C ARG A 112 6.10 3.77 5.23
N ILE A 113 7.07 4.68 5.22
CA ILE A 113 7.96 4.85 4.06
C ILE A 113 8.82 3.60 3.87
N PHE A 114 8.69 2.97 2.70
CA PHE A 114 9.43 1.77 2.36
C PHE A 114 10.78 2.08 1.70
N HIS A 115 10.82 3.06 0.81
CA HIS A 115 12.04 3.42 0.07
C HIS A 115 12.10 4.93 -0.15
N GLN A 116 13.32 5.46 -0.15
CA GLN A 116 13.63 6.87 -0.41
C GLN A 116 14.70 6.93 -1.50
N ASP A 117 14.66 7.97 -2.32
CA ASP A 117 15.74 8.25 -3.27
C ASP A 117 17.01 8.80 -2.58
N GLU A 118 18.02 9.12 -3.38
CA GLU A 118 19.31 9.62 -2.89
C GLU A 118 19.21 10.98 -2.18
N GLU A 119 18.15 11.75 -2.45
CA GLU A 119 17.85 13.04 -1.84
C GLU A 119 16.94 12.91 -0.60
N GLY A 120 16.56 11.67 -0.23
CA GLY A 120 15.72 11.37 0.92
C GLY A 120 14.23 11.58 0.66
N TYR A 121 13.79 11.76 -0.59
CA TYR A 121 12.37 11.83 -0.91
C TYR A 121 11.74 10.43 -0.88
N PRO A 122 10.58 10.26 -0.23
CA PRO A 122 9.83 9.00 -0.29
C PRO A 122 9.47 8.66 -1.73
N THR A 123 9.79 7.44 -2.15
CA THR A 123 9.43 6.89 -3.47
C THR A 123 8.48 5.71 -3.37
N HIS A 124 8.47 5.03 -2.22
CA HIS A 124 7.58 3.90 -1.97
C HIS A 124 7.03 3.91 -0.55
N LEU A 125 5.81 3.41 -0.40
CA LEU A 125 5.17 3.12 0.88
C LEU A 125 4.91 1.63 1.01
N ILE A 126 4.94 1.13 2.24
CA ILE A 126 4.49 -0.21 2.60
C ILE A 126 3.30 -0.11 3.55
N THR A 127 2.31 -0.97 3.32
CA THR A 127 1.13 -1.18 4.17
C THR A 127 1.06 -2.63 4.63
#